data_AF-A0A7C5NPD3-F1
#
_entry.id   AF-A0A7C5NPD3-F1
#
_cell.length_a   1.000
_cell.length_b   1.000
_cell.length_c   1.000
_cell.angle_alpha   90.00
_cell.angle_beta   90.00
_cell.angle_gamma   90.00
#
_symmetry.space_group_name_H-M   'P 1'
#
loop_
_entity.id
_entity.type
_entity.pdbx_description
1 polymer ?
#
loop_
_entity_poly.entity_id
_entity_poly.type
_entity_poly.pdbx_seq_one_letter_code
_entity_poly.pdbx_strand_id
1 'polypeptide(L)' 'MLPREISFKNSLQLYLHYLANSTQIDYIKLLRLIAKKEIGDRGGRIEPRAIKKRHNAYPLLMKIRDVARAEVLKNGHPKQ' A
#
# COMPACT_ATOMS: atom_id res chain seq x y z
N MET A 1 -6.76 -10.86 -9.67
CA MET A 1 -6.57 -9.43 -9.41
C MET A 1 -7.89 -8.83 -8.98
N LEU A 2 -8.01 -8.47 -7.70
CA LEU A 2 -9.17 -7.79 -7.14
C LEU A 2 -8.98 -6.27 -7.27
N PRO A 3 -10.04 -5.47 -7.42
CA PRO A 3 -9.93 -4.01 -7.46
C PRO A 3 -9.18 -3.40 -6.26
N ARG A 4 -9.21 -4.08 -5.10
CA ARG A 4 -8.51 -3.68 -3.87
C ARG A 4 -6.99 -3.85 -3.94
N GLU A 5 -6.51 -4.67 -4.86
CA GLU A 5 -5.08 -4.95 -5.07
C GLU A 5 -4.46 -3.96 -6.04
N ILE A 6 -5.25 -3.11 -6.72
CA ILE A 6 -4.73 -2.17 -7.73
C ILE A 6 -4.42 -0.82 -7.10
N SER A 7 -3.34 -0.18 -7.54
CA SER A 7 -3.03 1.17 -7.09
C SER A 7 -3.94 2.24 -7.69
N PHE A 8 -4.87 2.77 -6.89
CA PHE A 8 -5.72 3.90 -7.30
C PHE A 8 -4.90 5.09 -7.82
N LYS A 9 -3.89 5.53 -7.07
CA LYS A 9 -3.01 6.64 -7.49
C LYS A 9 -2.33 6.36 -8.82
N ASN A 10 -1.78 5.15 -8.98
CA ASN A 10 -1.12 4.76 -10.23
C ASN A 10 -2.09 4.73 -11.41
N SER A 11 -3.28 4.18 -11.18
CA SER A 11 -4.35 4.06 -12.18
C SER A 11 -4.78 5.43 -12.68
N LEU A 12 -4.99 6.38 -11.75
CA LEU A 12 -5.35 7.74 -12.09
C LEU A 12 -4.24 8.45 -12.88
N GLN A 13 -2.98 8.31 -12.47
CA GLN A 13 -1.85 8.93 -13.19
C GLN A 13 -1.72 8.39 -14.62
N LEU A 14 -1.84 7.07 -14.81
CA LEU A 14 -1.80 6.45 -16.14
C LEU A 14 -2.99 6.88 -17.00
N TYR A 15 -4.19 6.99 -16.43
CA TYR A 15 -5.38 7.44 -17.14
C TYR A 15 -5.29 8.91 -17.58
N LEU A 16 -4.83 9.81 -16.71
CA LEU A 16 -4.62 11.21 -17.05
C LEU A 16 -3.55 11.37 -18.14
N HIS A 17 -2.45 10.62 -18.03
CA HIS A 17 -1.42 10.60 -19.06
C HIS A 17 -1.96 10.06 -20.39
N TYR A 18 -2.81 9.05 -20.36
CA TYR A 18 -3.48 8.52 -21.54
C TYR A 18 -4.32 9.61 -22.23
N LEU A 19 -5.18 10.31 -21.49
CA LEU A 19 -6.02 11.40 -22.04
C LEU A 19 -5.19 12.53 -22.67
N ALA A 20 -4.05 12.87 -22.07
CA ALA A 20 -3.18 13.93 -22.58
C ALA A 20 -2.41 13.55 -23.85
N ASN A 21 -2.22 12.25 -24.12
CA ASN A 21 -1.37 11.76 -25.22
C ASN A 21 -2.14 10.90 -26.23
N SER A 22 -3.47 10.85 -26.16
CA SER A 22 -4.28 9.89 -26.94
C SER A 22 -4.45 10.33 -28.39
N THR A 23 -3.46 10.03 -29.23
CA THR A 23 -3.69 9.88 -30.67
C THR A 23 -3.82 8.41 -31.08
N GLN A 24 -3.27 7.45 -30.31
CA GLN A 24 -3.23 6.05 -30.77
C GLN A 24 -2.87 4.98 -29.70
N ILE A 25 -3.02 5.28 -28.41
CA ILE A 25 -2.69 4.29 -27.37
C ILE A 25 -3.83 3.26 -27.29
N ASP A 26 -3.51 1.98 -27.50
CA ASP A 26 -4.43 0.87 -27.29
C ASP A 26 -4.87 0.79 -25.82
N TYR A 27 -6.19 0.82 -25.59
CA TYR A 27 -6.80 0.75 -24.27
C TYR A 27 -6.37 -0.52 -23.49
N ILE A 28 -6.12 -1.62 -24.20
CA ILE A 28 -5.63 -2.88 -23.60
C ILE A 28 -4.24 -2.67 -22.98
N LYS A 29 -3.38 -1.88 -23.61
CA LYS A 29 -2.04 -1.56 -23.09
C LYS A 29 -2.13 -0.75 -21.80
N LEU A 30 -3.07 0.20 -21.72
CA LEU A 30 -3.33 0.97 -20.51
C LEU A 30 -3.78 0.05 -19.36
N LEU A 31 -4.77 -0.82 -19.59
CA LEU A 31 -5.27 -1.75 -18.58
C LEU A 31 -4.18 -2.70 -18.07
N ARG A 32 -3.30 -3.20 -18.95
CA ARG A 32 -2.14 -4.01 -18.53
C ARG A 32 -1.17 -3.24 -17.64
N LEU A 33 -0.91 -1.96 -17.93
CA LEU A 33 -0.02 -1.12 -17.09
C LEU A 33 -0.62 -0.83 -15.72
N ILE A 34 -1.95 -0.63 -15.66
CA ILE A 34 -2.69 -0.48 -14.41
C ILE A 34 -2.58 -1.76 -13.57
N ALA A 35 -2.80 -2.92 -14.20
CA ALA A 35 -2.74 -4.22 -13.55
C ALA A 35 -1.33 -4.62 -13.06
N LYS A 36 -0.25 -4.07 -13.62
CA LYS A 36 1.12 -4.37 -13.17
C LYS A 36 1.46 -3.82 -11.78
N LYS A 37 0.73 -2.82 -11.29
CA LYS A 37 1.08 -2.12 -10.06
C LYS A 37 0.12 -2.45 -8.94
N GLU A 38 0.46 -3.52 -8.23
CA GLU A 38 -0.29 -3.96 -7.06
C GLU A 38 -0.02 -3.07 -5.84
N ILE A 39 -1.07 -2.73 -5.09
CA ILE A 39 -0.96 -2.24 -3.71
C ILE A 39 -0.96 -3.46 -2.80
N GLY A 40 0.07 -3.56 -1.97
CA GLY A 40 0.07 -4.50 -0.87
C GLY A 40 1.49 -4.91 -0.53
N ASP A 41 2.31 -5.13 -1.55
CA ASP A 41 3.63 -5.70 -1.38
C ASP A 41 4.74 -4.64 -1.23
N ARG A 42 4.58 -3.79 -0.21
CA ARG A 42 5.72 -2.99 0.26
C ARG A 42 6.48 -3.82 1.29
N GLY A 43 7.32 -4.73 0.81
CA GLY A 43 8.20 -5.55 1.64
C GLY A 43 8.86 -4.71 2.74
N GLY A 44 8.74 -5.15 3.99
CA GLY A 44 9.26 -4.45 5.17
C GLY A 44 8.28 -3.50 5.87
N ARG A 45 7.04 -3.34 5.38
CA ARG A 45 5.98 -2.63 6.12
C ARG A 45 5.29 -3.55 7.13
N ILE A 46 5.99 -3.78 8.23
CA ILE A 46 5.45 -4.40 9.44
C ILE A 46 5.12 -3.28 10.42
N GLU A 47 3.90 -3.32 10.97
CA GLU A 47 3.46 -2.39 12.01
C GLU A 47 4.35 -2.53 13.26
N PRO A 48 4.69 -1.40 13.89
CA PRO A 48 3.92 -1.05 15.08
C PRO A 48 3.06 0.19 14.80
N ARG A 49 1.74 0.04 14.74
CA ARG A 49 0.79 1.18 14.66
C ARG A 49 0.57 1.77 16.06
N ALA A 50 1.62 2.37 16.59
CA ALA A 50 1.50 3.30 17.70
C ALA A 50 1.75 4.72 17.16
N ILE A 51 0.75 5.59 17.30
CA ILE A 51 0.81 6.99 16.82
C ILE A 51 1.80 7.74 17.72
N LYS A 52 2.77 8.46 17.14
CA LYS A 52 3.86 9.12 17.89
C LYS A 52 3.40 10.22 18.88
N LYS A 53 2.19 10.78 18.73
CA LYS A 53 1.55 11.70 19.67
C LYS A 53 0.04 11.46 19.62
N ARG A 54 -0.68 11.54 20.74
CA ARG A 54 -2.07 11.08 20.79
C ARG A 54 -3.07 12.11 21.30
N HIS A 55 -4.20 12.15 20.60
CA HIS A 55 -5.54 12.28 21.16
C HIS A 55 -6.38 11.12 20.60
N ASN A 56 -6.36 9.91 21.21
CA ASN A 56 -7.20 8.70 20.92
C ASN A 56 -6.86 7.57 21.97
N ALA A 57 -7.32 6.28 21.86
CA ALA A 57 -7.04 5.07 22.76
C ALA A 57 -5.80 4.05 22.64
N TYR A 58 -5.24 3.62 21.48
CA TYR A 58 -3.85 3.10 21.25
C TYR A 58 -2.65 3.59 22.14
N PRO A 59 -1.84 2.65 22.68
CA PRO A 59 -0.64 3.00 23.45
C PRO A 59 0.42 3.73 22.60
N LEU A 60 1.22 4.57 23.25
CA LEU A 60 2.38 5.24 22.64
C LEU A 60 3.50 4.23 22.36
N LEU A 61 4.32 4.50 21.32
CA LEU A 61 5.49 3.68 21.01
C LEU A 61 6.63 3.99 21.99
N MET A 62 6.63 3.32 23.14
CA MET A 62 7.62 3.51 24.21
C MET A 62 8.88 2.64 24.04
N LYS A 63 8.86 1.68 23.10
CA LYS A 63 9.98 0.76 22.81
C LYS A 63 10.68 1.16 21.52
N ILE A 64 11.95 0.76 21.38
CA ILE A 64 12.70 0.90 20.12
C ILE A 64 11.94 0.18 19.00
N ARG A 65 11.91 0.81 17.82
CA ARG A 65 11.11 0.37 16.68
C ARG A 65 11.40 -1.07 16.25
N ASP A 66 12.66 -1.49 16.34
CA ASP A 66 13.08 -2.83 15.92
C ASP A 66 12.60 -3.90 16.89
N VAL A 67 12.60 -3.61 18.20
CA VAL A 67 12.01 -4.49 19.22
C VAL A 67 10.50 -4.63 19.01
N ALA A 68 9.80 -3.52 18.80
CA ALA A 68 8.36 -3.54 18.56
C ALA A 68 7.98 -4.31 17.26
N ARG A 69 8.80 -4.20 16.21
CA ARG A 69 8.64 -5.00 14.98
C ARG A 69 8.84 -6.49 15.23
N ALA A 70 9.87 -6.87 15.98
CA ALA A 70 10.13 -8.26 16.35
C ALA A 70 8.98 -8.87 17.17
N GLU A 71 8.40 -8.10 18.09
CA GLU A 71 7.20 -8.50 18.86
C GLU A 71 5.98 -8.71 17.96
N VAL A 72 5.73 -7.82 16.99
CA VAL A 72 4.62 -7.92 16.04
C VAL A 72 4.80 -9.10 15.08
N LEU A 73 6.04 -9.37 14.64
CA LEU A 73 6.36 -10.56 13.85
C LEU A 73 6.14 -11.85 14.63
N LYS A 74 6.50 -11.88 15.92
CA LYS A 74 6.42 -13.06 16.77
C LYS A 74 4.99 -13.36 17.23
N ASN A 75 4.19 -12.34 17.53
CA ASN A 75 2.91 -12.48 18.23
C ASN A 75 1.69 -11.92 17.47
N GLY A 76 1.90 -11.08 16.46
CA GLY A 76 0.86 -10.18 15.93
C GLY A 76 0.00 -10.73 14.79
N HIS A 77 0.23 -11.95 14.32
CA HIS A 77 -0.47 -12.48 13.15
C HIS A 77 -1.24 -13.77 13.50
N PRO A 78 -2.53 -13.70 13.86
CA PRO A 78 -3.41 -14.85 13.65
C PRO A 78 -3.58 -15.06 12.13
N LYS A 79 -3.44 -16.32 11.68
CA LYS A 79 -3.64 -16.69 10.27
C LYS A 79 -5.08 -16.40 9.85
N GLN A 80 -5.26 -15.72 8.72
CA GLN A 80 -6.45 -15.92 7.89
C GLN A 80 -6.18 -17.09 6.95
#